data_AF-A0A9N9NIW7-F1
#
_entry.id   AF-A0A9N9NIW7-F1
#
_cell.length_a   1.000
_cell.length_b   1.000
_cell.length_c   1.000
_cell.angle_alpha   90.00
_cell.angle_beta   90.00
_cell.angle_gamma   90.00
#
_symmetry.space_group_name_H-M   'P 1'
#
loop_
_entity.id
_entity.type
_entity.pdbx_description
1 polymer ?
#
loop_
_entity_poly.entity_id
_entity_poly.type
_entity_poly.pdbx_seq_one_letter_code
_entity_poly.pdbx_strand_id
1 'polypeptide(L)'
;FGGSAVVKEYIFGLNDYSKATFFQNFCASIGGATASISVAQPLDVVKTRIQNRPFDAPEGGVQIIKNMIKKEGPSSFFKGITPKLIVVGPKLVFSFTVAQQLIPILDRFISQRSSQSAQSLAAKGL
;
A
#
# COMPACT_ATOMS: atom_id res chain seq x y z
N PHE A 1 2.58 1.08 -16.93
CA PHE A 1 2.31 -0.38 -16.82
C PHE A 1 0.81 -0.59 -16.73
N GLY A 2 0.19 -1.07 -17.82
CA GLY A 2 -1.25 -0.96 -18.10
C GLY A 2 -2.23 -1.73 -17.22
N GLY A 3 -1.77 -2.58 -16.29
CA GLY A 3 -2.65 -3.34 -15.40
C GLY A 3 -3.42 -2.46 -14.39
N SER A 4 -2.83 -1.35 -13.95
CA SER A 4 -3.49 -0.41 -13.03
C SER A 4 -4.57 0.46 -13.69
N ALA A 5 -4.53 0.59 -15.02
CA ALA A 5 -5.54 1.33 -15.79
C ALA A 5 -6.81 0.48 -15.97
N VAL A 6 -6.66 -0.80 -16.32
CA VAL A 6 -7.78 -1.74 -16.51
C VAL A 6 -8.58 -1.96 -15.22
N VAL A 7 -7.92 -1.97 -14.06
CA VAL A 7 -8.59 -2.13 -12.76
C VAL A 7 -9.36 -0.86 -12.36
N LYS A 8 -8.83 0.32 -12.69
CA LYS A 8 -9.49 1.60 -12.42
C LYS A 8 -10.75 1.79 -13.27
N GLU A 9 -10.77 1.26 -14.49
CA GLU A 9 -11.87 1.42 -15.44
C GLU A 9 -12.97 0.35 -15.28
N TYR A 10 -12.63 -0.90 -14.93
CA TYR A 10 -13.61 -2.00 -14.85
C TYR A 10 -14.26 -2.20 -13.47
N ILE A 11 -13.61 -1.76 -12.38
CA ILE A 11 -14.13 -1.98 -11.01
C ILE A 11 -14.72 -0.72 -10.37
N PHE A 12 -14.17 0.47 -10.66
CA PHE A 12 -14.53 1.71 -9.96
C PHE A 12 -15.34 2.67 -10.82
N GLY A 13 -16.46 2.22 -11.40
CA GLY A 13 -17.45 3.09 -12.02
C GLY A 13 -18.08 4.09 -11.03
N LEU A 14 -17.28 4.99 -10.48
CA LEU A 14 -17.62 5.95 -9.45
C LEU A 14 -17.07 7.31 -9.89
N ASN A 15 -17.89 7.96 -10.71
CA ASN A 15 -17.92 9.41 -10.82
C ASN A 15 -18.34 9.98 -9.45
N ASP A 16 -17.67 11.06 -9.05
CA ASP A 16 -17.92 11.92 -7.88
C ASP A 16 -17.27 11.56 -6.54
N TYR A 17 -15.98 11.84 -6.47
CA TYR A 17 -15.16 11.88 -5.24
C TYR A 17 -15.29 13.20 -4.43
N SER A 18 -16.11 14.17 -4.87
CA SER A 18 -15.97 15.58 -4.44
C SER A 18 -16.85 16.03 -3.25
N LYS A 19 -17.72 15.17 -2.69
CA LYS A 19 -18.61 15.55 -1.55
C LYS A 19 -18.76 14.46 -0.46
N ALA A 20 -17.77 13.60 -0.29
CA ALA A 20 -17.90 12.45 0.62
C ALA A 20 -17.63 12.79 2.10
N THR A 21 -18.53 12.36 3.00
CA THR A 21 -18.38 12.45 4.47
C THR A 21 -17.21 11.58 4.95
N PHE A 22 -16.62 11.85 6.13
CA PHE A 22 -15.51 11.06 6.70
C PHE A 22 -15.73 9.53 6.63
N PHE A 23 -16.95 9.07 6.94
CA PHE A 23 -17.31 7.65 6.86
C PHE A 23 -17.28 7.10 5.42
N GLN A 24 -17.74 7.89 4.44
CA GLN A 24 -17.68 7.50 3.03
C GLN A 24 -16.24 7.43 2.52
N ASN A 25 -15.38 8.36 2.93
CA ASN A 25 -13.94 8.30 2.62
C ASN A 25 -13.28 7.07 3.24
N PHE A 26 -13.66 6.71 4.46
CA PHE A 26 -13.16 5.51 5.13
C PHE A 26 -13.57 4.22 4.39
N CYS A 27 -14.85 4.08 4.05
CA CYS A 27 -15.35 2.94 3.28
C CYS A 27 -14.72 2.88 1.88
N ALA A 28 -14.57 4.02 1.20
CA ALA A 28 -13.90 4.11 -0.09
C ALA A 28 -12.42 3.70 -0.01
N SER A 29 -11.73 4.09 1.06
CA SER A 29 -10.33 3.70 1.31
C SER A 29 -10.19 2.19 1.52
N ILE A 30 -11.07 1.58 2.31
CA ILE A 30 -11.07 0.12 2.52
C ILE A 30 -11.41 -0.62 1.22
N GLY A 31 -12.40 -0.14 0.46
CA GLY A 31 -12.76 -0.71 -0.85
C GLY A 31 -11.61 -0.61 -1.84
N GLY A 32 -10.95 0.55 -1.92
CA GLY A 32 -9.76 0.78 -2.74
C GLY A 32 -8.59 -0.12 -2.35
N ALA A 33 -8.31 -0.24 -1.05
CA ALA A 33 -7.26 -1.12 -0.53
C ALA A 33 -7.54 -2.59 -0.86
N THR A 34 -8.79 -3.04 -0.68
CA THR A 34 -9.20 -4.41 -0.98
C THR A 34 -9.08 -4.72 -2.47
N ALA A 35 -9.54 -3.81 -3.35
CA ALA A 35 -9.39 -3.98 -4.79
C ALA A 35 -7.92 -4.01 -5.23
N SER A 36 -7.09 -3.14 -4.66
CA SER A 36 -5.64 -3.14 -4.93
C SER A 36 -4.98 -4.45 -4.49
N ILE A 37 -5.32 -4.96 -3.30
CA ILE A 37 -4.81 -6.24 -2.79
C ILE A 37 -5.27 -7.40 -3.67
N SER A 38 -6.54 -7.44 -4.10
CA SER A 38 -7.06 -8.50 -4.96
C SER A 38 -6.30 -8.62 -6.29
N VAL A 39 -5.81 -7.51 -6.83
CA VAL A 39 -5.03 -7.48 -8.07
C VAL A 39 -3.56 -7.84 -7.85
N ALA A 40 -2.98 -7.40 -6.72
CA ALA A 40 -1.58 -7.68 -6.40
C ALA A 40 -1.37 -9.10 -5.84
N GLN A 41 -2.37 -9.68 -5.18
CA GLN A 41 -2.28 -10.95 -4.46
C GLN A 41 -1.83 -12.12 -5.35
N PRO A 42 -2.36 -12.34 -6.57
CA PRO A 42 -1.90 -13.44 -7.41
C PRO A 42 -0.40 -13.39 -7.71
N LEU A 43 0.14 -12.19 -7.93
CA LEU A 43 1.58 -11.99 -8.16
C LEU A 43 2.40 -12.27 -6.90
N ASP A 44 1.92 -11.84 -5.74
CA ASP A 44 2.58 -12.11 -4.45
C ASP A 44 2.59 -13.60 -4.10
N VAL A 45 1.49 -14.32 -4.35
CA VAL A 45 1.39 -15.77 -4.11
C VAL A 45 2.33 -16.54 -5.03
N VAL A 46 2.41 -16.16 -6.31
CA VAL A 46 3.36 -16.77 -7.26
C VAL A 46 4.80 -16.51 -6.82
N LYS A 47 5.14 -15.27 -6.44
CA LYS A 47 6.49 -14.93 -5.96
C LYS A 47 6.87 -15.70 -4.70
N THR A 48 5.99 -15.75 -3.70
CA THR A 48 6.26 -16.46 -2.46
C THR A 48 6.42 -17.97 -2.68
N ARG A 49 5.65 -18.56 -3.60
CA ARG A 49 5.82 -19.97 -4.00
C ARG A 49 7.12 -20.24 -4.74
N ILE A 50 7.55 -19.31 -5.59
CA ILE A 50 8.85 -19.37 -6.29
C ILE A 50 10.00 -19.25 -5.28
N GLN A 51 9.87 -18.40 -4.26
CA GLN A 51 10.88 -18.18 -3.21
C GLN A 51 10.91 -19.33 -2.18
N ASN A 52 9.76 -19.91 -1.85
CA ASN A 52 9.64 -21.00 -0.89
C ASN A 52 9.81 -22.38 -1.53
N ARG A 53 10.37 -22.45 -2.75
CA ARG A 53 10.64 -23.72 -3.42
C ARG A 53 11.89 -24.38 -2.81
N PRO A 54 11.93 -25.72 -2.70
CA PRO A 54 13.14 -26.44 -2.32
C PRO A 54 14.23 -26.21 -3.38
N PHE A 55 15.48 -26.04 -2.92
CA PHE A 55 16.64 -25.78 -3.80
C PHE A 55 16.91 -26.93 -4.77
N ASP A 56 16.48 -28.15 -4.42
CA ASP A 56 16.75 -29.38 -5.19
C ASP A 56 15.82 -29.59 -6.41
N ALA A 57 14.78 -28.77 -6.55
CA ALA A 57 13.84 -28.84 -7.68
C ALA A 57 13.67 -27.46 -8.33
N PRO A 58 14.54 -27.07 -9.29
CA PRO A 58 14.42 -25.82 -10.02
C PRO A 58 13.30 -25.92 -11.07
N GLU A 59 12.04 -26.01 -10.63
CA GLU A 59 10.90 -25.85 -11.52
C GLU A 59 10.82 -24.39 -11.98
N GLY A 60 10.63 -24.18 -13.29
CA GLY A 60 10.41 -22.84 -13.84
C GLY A 60 9.13 -22.21 -13.29
N GLY A 61 9.09 -20.88 -13.13
CA GLY A 61 7.93 -20.18 -12.54
C GLY A 61 6.59 -20.49 -13.23
N VAL A 62 6.61 -20.74 -14.54
CA VAL A 62 5.43 -21.15 -15.31
C VAL A 62 4.95 -22.57 -14.94
N GLN A 63 5.87 -23.49 -14.67
CA GLN A 63 5.56 -24.85 -14.21
C GLN A 63 4.87 -24.80 -12.84
N ILE A 64 5.36 -23.95 -11.94
CA ILE A 64 4.78 -23.74 -10.61
C ILE A 64 3.35 -23.21 -10.72
N ILE A 65 3.10 -22.21 -11.59
CA ILE A 65 1.76 -21.67 -11.83
C ILE A 65 0.83 -22.75 -12.38
N LYS A 66 1.29 -23.54 -13.37
CA LYS A 66 0.53 -24.65 -13.96
C LYS A 66 0.20 -25.73 -12.93
N ASN A 67 1.17 -26.07 -12.09
CA ASN A 67 1.01 -27.04 -11.00
C ASN A 67 0.05 -26.51 -9.93
N MET A 68 0.09 -25.22 -9.63
CA MET A 68 -0.80 -24.55 -8.67
C MET A 68 -2.26 -24.60 -9.14
N ILE A 69 -2.53 -24.25 -10.40
CA ILE A 69 -3.87 -24.34 -10.99
C ILE A 69 -4.36 -25.80 -11.01
N LYS A 70 -3.51 -26.74 -11.42
CA LYS A 70 -3.89 -28.15 -11.57
C LYS A 70 -4.12 -28.88 -10.23
N LYS A 71 -3.33 -28.58 -9.20
CA LYS A 71 -3.39 -29.26 -7.90
C LYS A 71 -4.26 -28.55 -6.87
N GLU A 72 -4.24 -27.23 -6.84
CA GLU A 72 -4.92 -26.43 -5.81
C GLU A 72 -6.09 -25.61 -6.35
N GLY A 73 -6.24 -25.51 -7.67
CA GLY A 73 -7.26 -24.72 -8.31
C GLY A 73 -6.96 -23.21 -8.35
N PRO A 74 -7.77 -22.43 -9.07
CA PRO A 74 -7.59 -20.99 -9.23
C PRO A 74 -7.86 -20.17 -7.95
N SER A 75 -8.51 -20.74 -6.93
CA SER A 75 -8.69 -20.07 -5.64
C SER A 75 -7.39 -19.95 -4.83
N SER A 76 -6.38 -20.76 -5.17
CA SER A 76 -5.06 -20.74 -4.51
C SER A 76 -4.33 -19.39 -4.63
N PHE A 77 -4.56 -18.63 -5.70
CA PHE A 77 -4.00 -17.29 -5.91
C PHE A 77 -4.55 -16.22 -4.95
N PHE A 78 -5.67 -16.49 -4.30
CA PHE A 78 -6.31 -15.58 -3.34
C PHE A 78 -6.11 -16.04 -1.89
N LYS A 79 -5.42 -17.16 -1.66
CA LYS A 79 -5.07 -17.60 -0.30
C LYS A 79 -4.18 -16.55 0.37
N GLY A 80 -4.55 -16.15 1.59
CA GLY A 80 -3.81 -15.17 2.39
C GLY A 80 -4.30 -13.71 2.28
N ILE A 81 -5.44 -13.44 1.65
CA ILE A 81 -6.05 -12.09 1.65
C ILE A 81 -6.45 -11.67 3.07
N THR A 82 -7.09 -12.57 3.83
CA THR A 82 -7.56 -12.29 5.20
C THR A 82 -6.44 -11.77 6.12
N PRO A 83 -5.29 -12.45 6.28
CA PRO A 83 -4.22 -11.93 7.11
C PRO A 83 -3.62 -10.62 6.56
N LYS A 84 -3.55 -10.42 5.23
CA LYS A 84 -3.08 -9.15 4.65
C LYS A 84 -4.01 -7.98 4.99
N LEU A 85 -5.33 -8.17 4.91
CA LEU A 85 -6.31 -7.15 5.27
C LEU A 85 -6.26 -6.81 6.76
N ILE A 86 -6.08 -7.82 7.62
CA ILE A 86 -5.96 -7.61 9.07
C ILE A 86 -4.72 -6.76 9.39
N VAL A 87 -3.59 -7.00 8.72
CA VAL A 87 -2.34 -6.25 8.96
C VAL A 87 -2.42 -4.80 8.44
N VAL A 88 -3.26 -4.52 7.45
CA VAL A 88 -3.44 -3.16 6.91
C VAL A 88 -3.97 -2.21 7.98
N GLY A 89 -4.90 -2.65 8.83
CA GLY A 89 -5.46 -1.82 9.90
C GLY A 89 -4.39 -1.26 10.86
N PRO A 90 -3.64 -2.11 11.57
CA PRO A 90 -2.55 -1.69 12.45
C PRO A 90 -1.47 -0.89 11.72
N LYS A 91 -1.14 -1.25 10.47
CA LYS A 91 -0.17 -0.50 9.66
C LYS A 91 -0.62 0.94 9.41
N LEU A 92 -1.90 1.13 9.09
CA LEU A 92 -2.47 2.46 8.87
C LEU A 92 -2.50 3.27 10.17
N VAL A 93 -2.91 2.67 11.28
CA VAL A 93 -2.89 3.31 12.60
C VAL A 93 -1.48 3.75 12.96
N PHE A 94 -0.50 2.85 12.85
CA PHE A 94 0.90 3.15 13.14
C PHE A 94 1.44 4.28 12.26
N SER A 95 1.22 4.20 10.94
CA SER A 95 1.67 5.24 10.00
C SER A 95 1.02 6.59 10.30
N PHE A 96 -0.25 6.61 10.68
CA PHE A 96 -0.96 7.83 11.07
C PHE A 96 -0.40 8.40 12.37
N THR A 97 -0.17 7.57 13.39
CA THR A 97 0.43 8.00 14.67
C THR A 97 1.82 8.59 14.46
N VAL A 98 2.65 7.95 13.64
CA VAL A 98 4.00 8.47 13.32
C VAL A 98 3.90 9.81 12.60
N ALA A 99 3.01 9.94 11.61
CA ALA A 99 2.81 11.21 10.92
C ALA A 99 2.35 12.32 11.88
N GLN A 100 1.40 12.02 12.78
CA GLN A 100 0.90 12.96 13.79
C GLN A 100 1.99 13.43 14.76
N GLN A 101 2.97 12.58 15.09
CA GLN A 101 4.07 12.95 15.97
C GLN A 101 5.19 13.68 15.20
N LEU A 102 5.49 13.24 13.98
CA LEU A 102 6.64 13.73 13.22
C LEU A 102 6.40 15.12 12.62
N ILE A 103 5.21 15.39 12.10
CA ILE A 103 4.87 16.68 11.48
C ILE A 103 5.07 17.87 12.46
N PRO A 104 4.51 17.87 13.68
CA PRO A 104 4.68 19.00 14.60
C PRO A 104 6.12 19.13 15.11
N ILE A 105 6.85 18.03 15.25
CA ILE A 105 8.27 18.06 15.62
C ILE A 105 9.08 18.72 14.51
N LEU A 106 8.90 18.28 13.27
CA LEU A 106 9.60 18.82 12.11
C LEU A 106 9.25 20.30 11.89
N ASP A 107 7.99 20.67 12.06
CA ASP A 107 7.53 22.06 11.95
C ASP A 107 8.18 22.96 13.01
N ARG A 108 8.29 22.49 14.25
CA ARG A 108 9.03 23.19 15.31
C ARG A 108 10.50 23.37 14.95
N PHE A 109 11.17 22.34 14.42
CA PHE A 109 12.57 22.45 13.99
C PHE A 109 12.77 23.42 12.83
N ILE A 110 11.88 23.39 11.84
CA ILE A 110 11.93 24.30 10.68
C ILE A 110 11.66 25.75 11.13
N SER A 111 10.64 25.99 11.97
CA SER A 111 10.34 27.32 12.53
C SER A 111 11.48 27.86 13.40
N GLN A 112 12.13 27.01 14.19
CA GLN A 112 13.24 27.43 15.04
C GLN A 112 14.48 27.81 14.21
N ARG A 113 14.75 27.07 13.13
CA ARG A 113 15.84 27.37 12.19
C ARG A 113 15.56 28.60 11.33
N SER A 114 14.31 28.80 10.91
CA SER A 114 13.83 30.04 10.29
C SER A 114 14.07 31.25 11.20
N SER A 115 13.71 31.13 12.48
CA SER A 115 13.87 32.19 13.48
C SER A 115 15.34 32.51 13.78
N GLN A 116 16.21 31.49 13.87
CA GLN A 116 17.66 31.71 14.03
C GLN A 116 18.31 32.35 12.80
N SER A 117 17.93 31.93 11.59
CA SER A 117 18.42 32.56 10.36
C SER A 117 17.98 34.02 10.26
N ALA A 118 16.72 34.32 10.60
CA ALA A 118 16.21 35.69 10.62
C ALA A 118 16.95 36.57 11.64
N GLN A 119 17.20 36.07 12.84
CA GLN A 119 17.98 36.78 13.87
C GLN A 119 19.45 36.94 13.48
N SER A 120 20.06 35.95 12.83
CA SER A 120 21.43 36.05 12.33
C SER A 120 21.58 37.04 11.16
N LEU A 121 20.55 37.22 10.33
CA LEU A 121 20.52 38.23 9.27
C LEU A 121 20.32 39.63 9.87
N ALA A 122 19.40 39.79 10.82
CA ALA A 122 19.19 41.06 11.53
C ALA A 122 20.42 41.51 12.33
N ALA A 123 21.14 40.57 12.97
CA ALA A 123 22.39 40.87 13.70
C ALA A 123 23.57 41.24 12.80
N LYS A 124 23.48 40.95 11.48
CA LYS A 124 24.50 41.31 10.49
C LYS A 124 24.25 42.67 9.82
N GLY A 125 23.18 43.37 10.16
CA GLY A 125 22.97 44.77 9.79
C GLY A 125 22.81 45.05 8.29
N LEU A 126 22.22 44.11 7.54
CA LEU A 126 21.72 44.35 6.17
C LEU A 126 20.25 44.78 6.20
#